data_AF-A0A1X1BRM5-F1
#
_entry.id   AF-A0A1X1BRM5-F1
#
_cell.length_a   1.000
_cell.length_b   1.000
_cell.length_c   1.000
_cell.angle_alpha   90.00
_cell.angle_beta   90.00
_cell.angle_gamma   90.00
#
_symmetry.space_group_name_H-M   'P 1'
#
loop_
_entity.id
_entity.type
_entity.pdbx_description
1 polymer ?
#
loop_
_entity_poly.entity_id
_entity_poly.type
_entity_poly.pdbx_seq_one_letter_code
_entity_poly.pdbx_strand_id
1 'polypeptide(L)'
;MIWHDIRAGKSCLLRHSRWQNLPHHSEVPPPALFTIALCVRSCYVSSWHFCTSYYRFNGLCSKSNEYADRNVISSLSPLKKDKPIPDPLSREEFSRLVDTCQSRQLRNLWSLAIYTGMRHGEICALSWEDVDMIKGTITVKRNLTIPGDFTPTKTASGLRTIFLLDAAIATLKDQQELTRLKGSAVITVHSREYGKKSEEELTFVFNLTVNAVNNRSENYYAVSSLPQMWRAAISKAGLTYRKPYPSRHTYACWSLSAGANPNSIASQMGHANAQRVYQVYGSWMKENDEAQRILMHEKLNEFVPLVSHTKAI
;
A
#
# COMPACT_ATOMS: atom_id res chain seq x y z
N MET A 1 27.54 3.68 -47.73
CA MET A 1 27.75 2.30 -47.27
C MET A 1 27.63 2.30 -45.76
N ILE A 2 26.99 1.29 -45.16
CA ILE A 2 26.54 1.18 -43.75
C ILE A 2 25.14 1.78 -43.50
N TRP A 3 24.13 1.12 -44.09
CA TRP A 3 22.76 1.09 -43.58
C TRP A 3 22.41 -0.38 -43.40
N HIS A 4 22.79 -0.96 -42.27
CA HIS A 4 22.34 -2.27 -41.78
C HIS A 4 22.99 -2.49 -40.39
N ASP A 5 22.32 -2.02 -39.33
CA ASP A 5 22.26 -2.70 -38.01
C ASP A 5 21.80 -1.75 -36.92
N ILE A 6 20.49 -1.68 -36.67
CA ILE A 6 19.96 -1.35 -35.33
C ILE A 6 18.74 -2.24 -35.06
N ARG A 7 18.96 -3.56 -35.00
CA ARG A 7 18.13 -4.50 -34.24
C ARG A 7 18.95 -5.05 -33.08
N ALA A 8 19.17 -4.22 -32.06
CA ALA A 8 19.58 -4.71 -30.75
C ALA A 8 19.33 -3.63 -29.71
N GLY A 9 18.41 -3.88 -28.78
CA GLY A 9 18.16 -3.02 -27.63
C GLY A 9 19.38 -2.93 -26.73
N LYS A 10 20.17 -1.86 -26.90
CA LYS A 10 21.22 -1.45 -25.95
C LYS A 10 21.04 0.02 -25.60
N SER A 11 21.11 0.27 -24.30
CA SER A 11 21.01 1.57 -23.63
C SER A 11 22.05 2.57 -24.16
N CYS A 12 21.60 3.78 -24.47
CA CYS A 12 22.46 4.88 -24.90
C CYS A 12 23.11 5.53 -23.66
N LEU A 13 24.33 5.12 -23.32
CA LEU A 13 25.24 5.85 -22.43
C LEU A 13 26.12 6.77 -23.30
N LEU A 14 25.83 8.07 -23.32
CA LEU A 14 26.64 9.06 -24.02
C LEU A 14 27.92 9.34 -23.20
N ARG A 15 29.09 8.95 -23.75
CA ARG A 15 30.43 9.31 -23.24
C ARG A 15 30.77 10.76 -23.56
N HIS A 16 31.33 11.45 -22.57
CA HIS A 16 31.61 12.90 -22.52
C HIS A 16 32.80 13.42 -23.37
N SER A 17 33.41 12.62 -24.26
CA SER A 17 34.79 12.90 -24.73
C SER A 17 34.94 13.42 -26.17
N ARG A 18 34.02 14.25 -26.70
CA ARG A 18 34.13 14.74 -28.09
C ARG A 18 33.79 16.22 -28.32
N TRP A 19 34.07 17.08 -27.34
CA TRP A 19 33.81 18.53 -27.42
C TRP A 19 35.07 19.37 -27.17
N GLN A 20 36.21 19.04 -27.78
CA GLN A 20 37.46 19.79 -27.56
C GLN A 20 38.00 20.58 -28.75
N ASN A 21 37.40 20.54 -29.94
CA ASN A 21 37.92 21.31 -31.08
C ASN A 21 36.81 21.84 -31.98
N LEU A 22 36.30 23.06 -31.72
CA LEU A 22 35.56 23.86 -32.69
C LEU A 22 35.97 25.36 -32.52
N PRO A 23 36.26 26.09 -33.62
CA PRO A 23 36.80 27.44 -33.58
C PRO A 23 35.73 28.50 -33.27
N HIS A 24 36.16 29.57 -32.60
CA HIS A 24 35.35 30.77 -32.32
C HIS A 24 35.08 31.54 -33.61
N HIS A 25 33.86 31.49 -34.13
CA HIS A 25 33.21 32.63 -34.79
C HIS A 25 31.68 32.46 -34.73
N SER A 26 31.01 33.60 -34.59
CA SER A 26 29.58 33.85 -34.49
C SER A 26 28.72 33.08 -35.49
N GLU A 27 27.54 32.64 -35.04
CA GLU A 27 26.49 31.88 -35.73
C GLU A 27 26.54 30.34 -35.55
N VAL A 28 26.17 29.89 -34.35
CA VAL A 28 25.79 28.48 -34.09
C VAL A 28 24.39 28.49 -33.47
N PRO A 29 23.36 27.87 -34.08
CA PRO A 29 22.07 27.72 -33.42
C PRO A 29 22.23 26.78 -32.21
N PRO A 30 21.54 27.04 -31.09
CA PRO A 30 21.82 26.32 -29.86
C PRO A 30 21.56 24.81 -30.02
N PRO A 31 22.35 23.94 -29.36
CA PRO A 31 22.31 22.47 -29.50
C PRO A 31 20.94 21.83 -29.16
N ALA A 32 19.99 22.61 -28.63
CA ALA A 32 18.61 22.20 -28.39
C ALA A 32 17.85 21.87 -29.69
N LEU A 33 18.08 22.60 -30.80
CA LEU A 33 17.32 22.40 -32.04
C LEU A 33 17.70 21.10 -32.78
N PHE A 34 18.98 20.71 -32.72
CA PHE A 34 19.43 19.43 -33.32
C PHE A 34 18.96 18.20 -32.55
N THR A 35 18.75 18.34 -31.23
CA THR A 35 18.24 17.25 -30.38
C THR A 35 16.74 17.00 -30.64
N ILE A 36 15.98 18.03 -31.04
CA ILE A 36 14.56 17.92 -31.40
C ILE A 36 14.38 17.10 -32.69
N ALA A 37 15.22 17.32 -33.72
CA ALA A 37 15.09 16.62 -35.00
C ALA A 37 15.39 15.10 -34.91
N LEU A 38 16.33 14.70 -34.04
CA LEU A 38 16.70 13.30 -33.84
C LEU A 38 15.64 12.52 -33.02
N CYS A 39 14.95 13.17 -32.08
CA CYS A 39 13.94 12.50 -31.26
C CYS A 39 12.61 12.28 -32.02
N VAL A 40 12.28 13.15 -32.97
CA VAL A 40 11.04 13.04 -33.76
C VAL A 40 11.12 11.93 -34.82
N ARG A 41 12.32 11.56 -35.30
CA ARG A 41 12.46 10.58 -36.40
C ARG A 41 12.55 9.11 -35.98
N SER A 42 12.65 8.81 -34.67
CA SER A 42 12.85 7.43 -34.18
C SER A 42 11.79 6.89 -33.21
N CYS A 43 10.72 7.63 -32.91
CA CYS A 43 9.74 7.24 -31.90
C CYS A 43 8.36 6.90 -32.48
N TYR A 44 8.27 5.76 -33.16
CA TYR A 44 7.01 5.02 -33.34
C TYR A 44 6.72 4.18 -32.08
N VAL A 45 6.60 4.81 -30.91
CA VAL A 45 6.29 4.09 -29.66
C VAL A 45 5.32 4.89 -28.80
N SER A 46 4.04 4.51 -28.88
CA SER A 46 2.91 4.90 -28.00
C SER A 46 2.77 6.40 -27.67
N SER A 47 1.74 7.03 -28.23
CA SER A 47 1.31 8.42 -27.98
C SER A 47 1.31 8.85 -26.50
N TRP A 48 1.14 7.90 -25.57
CA TRP A 48 1.17 8.12 -24.13
C TRP A 48 2.54 8.49 -23.55
N HIS A 49 3.62 7.84 -23.99
CA HIS A 49 4.97 8.13 -23.49
C HIS A 49 5.48 9.47 -24.02
N PHE A 50 5.07 9.83 -25.25
CA PHE A 50 5.36 11.13 -25.85
C PHE A 50 4.69 12.27 -25.08
N CYS A 51 3.38 12.17 -24.82
CA CYS A 51 2.67 13.16 -24.01
C CYS A 51 3.29 13.30 -22.61
N THR A 52 3.49 12.19 -21.88
CA THR A 52 3.99 12.28 -20.49
C THR A 52 5.41 12.87 -20.40
N SER A 53 6.28 12.56 -21.37
CA SER A 53 7.63 13.10 -21.46
C SER A 53 7.63 14.58 -21.88
N TYR A 54 6.77 14.95 -22.83
CA TYR A 54 6.56 16.34 -23.25
C TYR A 54 6.00 17.23 -22.12
N TYR A 55 5.09 16.68 -21.31
CA TYR A 55 4.54 17.33 -20.11
C TYR A 55 5.61 17.57 -19.03
N ARG A 56 6.47 16.58 -18.79
CA ARG A 56 7.59 16.74 -17.85
C ARG A 56 8.64 17.72 -18.37
N PHE A 57 8.97 17.66 -19.66
CA PHE A 57 9.98 18.53 -20.27
C PHE A 57 9.54 20.01 -20.24
N ASN A 58 8.34 20.33 -20.69
CA ASN A 58 7.82 21.71 -20.64
C ASN A 58 7.63 22.22 -19.21
N GLY A 59 7.21 21.36 -18.29
CA GLY A 59 7.14 21.70 -16.86
C GLY A 59 8.49 21.99 -16.23
N LEU A 60 9.57 21.34 -16.69
CA LEU A 60 10.96 21.61 -16.29
C LEU A 60 11.48 22.91 -16.92
N CYS A 61 11.26 23.12 -18.22
CA CYS A 61 11.68 24.32 -18.93
C CYS A 61 11.07 25.60 -18.35
N SER A 62 9.84 25.56 -17.81
CA SER A 62 9.18 26.75 -17.24
C SER A 62 9.50 27.02 -15.76
N LYS A 63 9.92 26.00 -14.97
CA LYS A 63 10.07 26.15 -13.51
C LYS A 63 11.49 26.38 -13.04
N SER A 64 12.52 26.12 -13.85
CA SER A 64 13.91 26.26 -13.41
C SER A 64 14.81 27.11 -14.31
N ASN A 65 14.47 27.33 -15.59
CA ASN A 65 15.47 27.81 -16.56
C ASN A 65 15.01 28.97 -17.47
N GLU A 66 13.93 29.69 -17.17
CA GLU A 66 13.50 30.91 -17.92
C GLU A 66 13.30 30.74 -19.45
N TYR A 67 13.22 29.50 -19.98
CA TYR A 67 13.10 29.25 -21.42
C TYR A 67 11.71 29.52 -21.99
N ALA A 68 10.70 29.77 -21.15
CA ALA A 68 9.34 30.09 -21.57
C ALA A 68 8.62 30.98 -20.55
N ASP A 69 8.02 32.06 -21.04
CA ASP A 69 7.38 33.11 -20.24
C ASP A 69 6.08 32.64 -19.55
N ARG A 70 5.46 31.56 -20.04
CA ARG A 70 4.29 30.91 -19.44
C ARG A 70 4.33 29.41 -19.59
N ASN A 71 3.90 28.70 -18.54
CA ASN A 71 3.69 27.27 -18.60
C ASN A 71 2.42 26.95 -19.41
N VAL A 72 2.58 26.57 -20.68
CA VAL A 72 1.46 26.25 -21.59
C VAL A 72 0.64 25.04 -21.11
N ILE A 73 1.19 24.24 -20.19
CA ILE A 73 0.61 23.00 -19.69
C ILE A 73 -0.17 23.21 -18.39
N SER A 74 -0.01 24.35 -17.71
CA SER A 74 -0.78 24.62 -16.48
C SER A 74 -2.29 24.74 -16.71
N SER A 75 -2.72 25.01 -17.94
CA SER A 75 -4.13 25.03 -18.35
C SER A 75 -4.69 23.65 -18.70
N LEU A 76 -3.83 22.64 -18.88
CA LEU A 76 -4.24 21.29 -19.24
C LEU A 76 -4.46 20.46 -17.99
N SER A 77 -5.72 20.12 -17.73
CA SER A 77 -6.07 19.14 -16.71
C SER A 77 -5.46 17.78 -17.08
N PRO A 78 -4.80 17.08 -16.13
CA PRO A 78 -4.30 15.74 -16.38
C PRO A 78 -5.43 14.82 -16.87
N LEU A 79 -5.13 13.98 -17.86
CA LEU A 79 -6.08 12.97 -18.32
C LEU A 79 -6.54 12.12 -17.13
N LYS A 80 -7.86 12.02 -16.97
CA LYS A 80 -8.49 11.21 -15.93
C LYS A 80 -8.14 9.75 -16.23
N LYS A 81 -7.26 9.17 -15.42
CA LYS A 81 -7.02 7.71 -15.47
C LYS A 81 -8.16 7.01 -14.77
N ASP A 82 -8.62 5.91 -15.34
CA ASP A 82 -9.56 5.05 -14.64
C ASP A 82 -8.95 4.55 -13.34
N LYS A 83 -9.77 4.52 -12.30
CA LYS A 83 -9.34 3.99 -11.01
C LYS A 83 -9.30 2.46 -11.14
N PRO A 84 -8.19 1.80 -10.82
CA PRO A 84 -8.12 0.35 -10.89
C PRO A 84 -9.12 -0.24 -9.88
N ILE A 85 -9.92 -1.20 -10.35
CA ILE A 85 -10.83 -1.98 -9.51
C ILE A 85 -9.96 -2.85 -8.58
N PRO A 86 -10.26 -2.92 -7.26
CA PRO A 86 -9.55 -3.82 -6.36
C PRO A 86 -9.70 -5.27 -6.79
N ASP A 87 -8.58 -6.00 -6.72
CA ASP A 87 -8.50 -7.44 -6.97
C ASP A 87 -8.18 -8.15 -5.63
N PRO A 88 -9.17 -8.38 -4.76
CA PRO A 88 -8.97 -9.03 -3.47
C PRO A 88 -8.57 -10.51 -3.69
N LEU A 89 -7.87 -11.09 -2.71
CA LEU A 89 -7.60 -12.52 -2.73
C LEU A 89 -8.89 -13.32 -2.48
N SER A 90 -9.09 -14.40 -3.24
CA SER A 90 -10.10 -15.41 -2.89
C SER A 90 -9.68 -16.19 -1.63
N ARG A 91 -10.61 -16.92 -1.03
CA ARG A 91 -10.32 -17.76 0.16
C ARG A 91 -9.29 -18.85 -0.16
N GLU A 92 -9.40 -19.43 -1.34
CA GLU A 92 -8.50 -20.48 -1.86
C GLU A 92 -7.12 -19.91 -2.20
N GLU A 93 -7.07 -18.72 -2.80
CA GLU A 93 -5.80 -18.02 -3.04
C GLU A 93 -5.10 -17.67 -1.72
N PHE A 94 -5.85 -17.23 -0.71
CA PHE A 94 -5.29 -16.93 0.60
C PHE A 94 -4.73 -18.18 1.29
N SER A 95 -5.45 -19.32 1.27
CA SER A 95 -4.94 -20.58 1.81
C SER A 95 -3.61 -20.95 1.15
N ARG A 96 -3.55 -20.95 -0.19
CA ARG A 96 -2.32 -21.25 -0.92
C ARG A 96 -1.18 -20.29 -0.58
N LEU A 97 -1.47 -19.00 -0.43
CA LEU A 97 -0.47 -18.01 -0.04
C LEU A 97 0.13 -18.32 1.34
N VAL A 98 -0.71 -18.62 2.32
CA VAL A 98 -0.31 -18.96 3.70
C VAL A 98 0.50 -20.26 3.74
N ASP A 99 0.08 -21.26 2.97
CA ASP A 99 0.73 -22.58 2.92
C ASP A 99 2.12 -22.51 2.27
N THR A 100 2.28 -21.66 1.25
CA THR A 100 3.54 -21.53 0.50
C THR A 100 4.59 -20.64 1.15
N CYS A 101 4.21 -19.84 2.16
CA CYS A 101 5.13 -18.99 2.91
C CYS A 101 6.30 -19.79 3.48
N GLN A 102 7.53 -19.31 3.23
CA GLN A 102 8.76 -20.04 3.58
C GLN A 102 9.05 -20.07 5.08
N SER A 103 8.64 -19.03 5.82
CA SER A 103 8.84 -18.95 7.27
C SER A 103 7.50 -18.83 8.00
N ARG A 104 7.44 -19.42 9.20
CA ARG A 104 6.29 -19.33 10.11
C ARG A 104 5.91 -17.87 10.39
N GLN A 105 6.92 -17.04 10.60
CA GLN A 105 6.71 -15.60 10.81
C GLN A 105 6.12 -14.88 9.59
N LEU A 106 6.54 -15.21 8.36
CA LEU A 106 5.96 -14.64 7.14
C LEU A 106 4.50 -15.01 6.98
N ARG A 107 4.17 -16.27 7.27
CA ARG A 107 2.80 -16.78 7.28
C ARG A 107 1.93 -15.95 8.23
N ASN A 108 2.38 -15.77 9.47
CA ASN A 108 1.66 -15.00 10.48
C ASN A 108 1.50 -13.53 10.10
N LEU A 109 2.52 -12.93 9.48
CA LEU A 109 2.50 -11.54 9.02
C LEU A 109 1.39 -11.33 7.98
N TRP A 110 1.32 -12.19 6.95
CA TRP A 110 0.31 -12.06 5.90
C TRP A 110 -1.10 -12.41 6.40
N SER A 111 -1.22 -13.42 7.26
CA SER A 111 -2.50 -13.76 7.92
C SER A 111 -3.01 -12.59 8.74
N LEU A 112 -2.18 -12.00 9.61
CA LEU A 112 -2.57 -10.85 10.42
C LEU A 112 -2.93 -9.64 9.54
N ALA A 113 -2.18 -9.39 8.46
CA ALA A 113 -2.46 -8.30 7.53
C ALA A 113 -3.86 -8.40 6.89
N ILE A 114 -4.28 -9.62 6.54
CA ILE A 114 -5.58 -9.90 5.91
C ILE A 114 -6.71 -9.94 6.95
N TYR A 115 -6.47 -10.41 8.18
CA TYR A 115 -7.51 -10.44 9.21
C TYR A 115 -7.78 -9.08 9.86
N THR A 116 -6.81 -8.16 9.86
CA THR A 116 -6.93 -6.87 10.56
C THR A 116 -7.10 -5.68 9.62
N GLY A 117 -6.65 -5.78 8.37
CA GLY A 117 -6.65 -4.66 7.41
C GLY A 117 -5.68 -3.53 7.77
N MET A 118 -4.72 -3.76 8.66
CA MET A 118 -3.70 -2.78 9.04
C MET A 118 -2.82 -2.38 7.84
N ARG A 119 -2.30 -1.15 7.86
CA ARG A 119 -1.29 -0.72 6.88
C ARG A 119 0.00 -1.48 7.15
N HIS A 120 0.76 -1.77 6.10
CA HIS A 120 2.04 -2.47 6.23
C HIS A 120 3.03 -1.78 7.17
N GLY A 121 3.10 -0.44 7.15
CA GLY A 121 3.92 0.31 8.12
C GLY A 121 3.42 0.23 9.56
N GLU A 122 2.11 0.07 9.78
CA GLU A 122 1.53 -0.15 11.11
C GLU A 122 1.83 -1.59 11.59
N ILE A 123 1.82 -2.58 10.70
CA ILE A 123 2.16 -3.97 11.01
C ILE A 123 3.65 -4.09 11.35
N CYS A 124 4.52 -3.46 10.57
CA CYS A 124 5.97 -3.43 10.83
C CYS A 124 6.32 -2.74 12.15
N ALA A 125 5.53 -1.73 12.56
CA ALA A 125 5.71 -1.02 13.82
C ALA A 125 4.94 -1.64 15.00
N LEU A 126 4.22 -2.74 14.79
CA LEU A 126 3.39 -3.35 15.82
C LEU A 126 4.27 -4.00 16.88
N SER A 127 4.03 -3.63 18.12
CA SER A 127 4.72 -4.18 19.27
C SER A 127 3.80 -4.97 20.18
N TRP A 128 4.37 -5.85 20.98
CA TRP A 128 3.66 -6.73 21.90
C TRP A 128 2.96 -5.99 23.05
N GLU A 129 3.40 -4.76 23.34
CA GLU A 129 2.80 -3.83 24.30
C GLU A 129 1.51 -3.18 23.77
N ASP A 130 1.28 -3.26 22.45
CA ASP A 130 0.07 -2.75 21.80
C ASP A 130 -1.02 -3.82 21.62
N VAL A 131 -0.73 -5.07 21.98
CA VAL A 131 -1.63 -6.22 21.81
C VAL A 131 -2.20 -6.65 23.17
N ASP A 132 -3.52 -6.55 23.32
CA ASP A 132 -4.24 -7.13 24.46
C ASP A 132 -4.88 -8.46 24.04
N MET A 133 -4.22 -9.56 24.43
CA MET A 133 -4.66 -10.93 24.11
C MET A 133 -5.90 -11.36 24.91
N ILE A 134 -6.22 -10.70 26.02
CA ILE A 134 -7.38 -11.04 26.87
C ILE A 134 -8.62 -10.41 26.27
N LYS A 135 -8.55 -9.12 25.93
CA LYS A 135 -9.65 -8.41 25.27
C LYS A 135 -9.76 -8.73 23.78
N GLY A 136 -8.72 -9.35 23.19
CA GLY A 136 -8.66 -9.62 21.76
C GLY A 136 -8.58 -8.32 20.95
N THR A 137 -7.69 -7.40 21.34
CA THR A 137 -7.58 -6.09 20.67
C THR A 137 -6.13 -5.69 20.35
N ILE A 138 -5.96 -4.92 19.27
CA ILE A 138 -4.70 -4.26 18.94
C ILE A 138 -4.91 -2.75 18.95
N THR A 139 -4.05 -2.02 19.65
CA THR A 139 -4.04 -0.55 19.62
C THR A 139 -3.00 -0.04 18.62
N VAL A 140 -3.43 0.55 17.51
CA VAL A 140 -2.50 1.04 16.48
C VAL A 140 -1.97 2.42 16.88
N LYS A 141 -0.74 2.47 17.42
CA LYS A 141 -0.12 3.72 17.88
C LYS A 141 0.86 4.34 16.87
N ARG A 142 1.61 3.49 16.17
CA ARG A 142 2.78 3.90 15.38
C ARG A 142 2.66 3.41 13.93
N ASN A 143 3.37 4.09 13.05
CA ASN A 143 3.54 3.72 11.65
C ASN A 143 5.00 3.92 11.25
N LEU A 144 5.62 2.87 10.71
CA LEU A 144 6.94 2.91 10.10
C LEU A 144 6.80 3.34 8.65
N THR A 145 7.50 4.41 8.24
CA THR A 145 7.48 4.85 6.82
C THR A 145 8.79 4.48 6.12
N ILE A 146 9.91 4.85 6.74
CA ILE A 146 11.28 4.55 6.32
C ILE A 146 11.96 3.85 7.50
N PRO A 147 12.92 2.93 7.31
CA PRO A 147 13.67 2.34 8.42
C PRO A 147 14.19 3.40 9.39
N GLY A 148 13.93 3.22 10.68
CA GLY A 148 14.27 4.16 11.75
C GLY A 148 13.31 5.34 11.94
N ASP A 149 12.40 5.63 11.00
CA ASP A 149 11.46 6.75 11.08
C ASP A 149 10.08 6.27 11.57
N PHE A 150 9.92 6.20 12.89
CA PHE A 150 8.67 5.89 13.54
C PHE A 150 7.85 7.15 13.74
N THR A 151 6.74 7.23 13.01
CA THR A 151 5.79 8.32 13.11
C THR A 151 4.56 7.87 13.90
N PRO A 152 4.03 8.68 14.83
CA PRO A 152 2.72 8.46 15.38
C PRO A 152 1.71 8.59 14.26
N THR A 153 0.61 7.86 14.36
CA THR A 153 -0.40 7.89 13.30
C THR A 153 -0.92 9.33 13.10
N LYS A 154 -1.01 9.73 11.82
CA LYS A 154 -1.13 11.11 11.32
C LYS A 154 -2.35 11.91 11.81
N THR A 155 -3.36 11.27 12.41
CA THR A 155 -4.64 11.90 12.84
C THR A 155 -5.23 11.21 14.08
N ALA A 156 -6.22 11.81 14.74
CA ALA A 156 -6.99 11.16 15.81
C ALA A 156 -7.64 9.84 15.34
N SER A 157 -8.06 9.76 14.08
CA SER A 157 -8.55 8.52 13.44
C SER A 157 -7.46 7.44 13.23
N GLY A 158 -6.18 7.82 13.41
CA GLY A 158 -5.04 6.92 13.30
C GLY A 158 -4.82 6.09 14.56
N LEU A 159 -5.08 6.68 15.73
CA LEU A 159 -5.10 5.99 17.02
C LEU A 159 -6.43 5.27 17.15
N ARG A 160 -6.39 3.96 16.92
CA ARG A 160 -7.59 3.13 16.87
C ARG A 160 -7.34 1.78 17.51
N THR A 161 -8.40 1.24 18.07
CA THR A 161 -8.43 -0.11 18.59
C THR A 161 -9.08 -1.01 17.55
N ILE A 162 -8.37 -2.07 17.17
CA ILE A 162 -8.82 -3.10 16.25
C ILE A 162 -9.27 -4.30 17.07
N PHE A 163 -10.52 -4.72 16.89
CA PHE A 163 -11.01 -5.97 17.45
C PHE A 163 -10.55 -7.14 16.60
N LEU A 164 -10.04 -8.18 17.26
CA LEU A 164 -9.45 -9.33 16.60
C LEU A 164 -10.49 -10.45 16.44
N LEU A 165 -10.47 -11.05 15.26
CA LEU A 165 -11.12 -12.34 15.01
C LEU A 165 -10.35 -13.45 15.74
N ASP A 166 -11.02 -14.55 16.07
CA ASP A 166 -10.39 -15.70 16.72
C ASP A 166 -9.19 -16.24 15.90
N ALA A 167 -9.29 -16.24 14.58
CA ALA A 167 -8.20 -16.61 13.68
C ALA A 167 -6.98 -15.66 13.79
N ALA A 168 -7.22 -14.37 14.03
CA ALA A 168 -6.16 -13.40 14.25
C ALA A 168 -5.50 -13.59 15.62
N ILE A 169 -6.30 -13.89 16.65
CA ILE A 169 -5.79 -14.23 17.99
C ILE A 169 -4.94 -15.51 17.91
N ALA A 170 -5.39 -16.54 17.21
CA ALA A 170 -4.62 -17.77 17.00
C ALA A 170 -3.29 -17.49 16.27
N THR A 171 -3.32 -16.64 15.24
CA THR A 171 -2.11 -16.20 14.52
C THR A 171 -1.13 -15.46 15.44
N LEU A 172 -1.64 -14.61 16.33
CA LEU A 172 -0.80 -13.90 17.31
C LEU A 172 -0.25 -14.84 18.36
N LYS A 173 -1.01 -15.83 18.85
CA LYS A 173 -0.48 -16.87 19.77
C LYS A 173 0.69 -17.63 19.13
N ASP A 174 0.52 -18.03 17.87
CA ASP A 174 1.57 -18.69 17.08
C ASP A 174 2.82 -17.79 16.95
N GLN A 175 2.61 -16.50 16.69
CA GLN A 175 3.69 -15.52 16.58
C GLN A 175 4.36 -15.20 17.93
N GLN A 176 3.62 -15.29 19.03
CA GLN A 176 4.09 -15.01 20.39
C GLN A 176 5.22 -15.98 20.77
N GLU A 177 5.09 -17.26 20.40
CA GLU A 177 6.13 -18.27 20.62
C GLU A 177 7.46 -17.93 19.96
N LEU A 178 7.43 -17.19 18.84
CA LEU A 178 8.63 -16.85 18.08
C LEU A 178 9.35 -15.60 18.59
N THR A 179 8.59 -14.61 19.07
CA THR A 179 9.09 -13.24 19.23
C THR A 179 8.90 -12.64 20.61
N ARG A 180 8.00 -13.17 21.46
CA ARG A 180 7.67 -12.53 22.74
C ARG A 180 8.82 -12.51 23.73
N LEU A 181 9.68 -13.53 23.71
CA LEU A 181 10.85 -13.65 24.57
C LEU A 181 12.13 -13.09 23.93
N LYS A 182 12.03 -12.43 22.76
CA LYS A 182 13.17 -11.77 22.12
C LYS A 182 13.46 -10.43 22.77
N GLY A 183 14.68 -9.94 22.58
CA GLY A 183 15.10 -8.65 23.11
C GLY A 183 14.22 -7.49 22.61
N SER A 184 13.98 -6.55 23.51
CA SER A 184 13.40 -5.26 23.20
C SER A 184 14.34 -4.42 22.34
N ALA A 185 13.76 -3.49 21.59
CA ALA A 185 14.48 -2.51 20.80
C ALA A 185 14.09 -1.11 21.27
N VAL A 186 15.09 -0.27 21.52
CA VAL A 186 14.85 1.16 21.74
C VAL A 186 14.65 1.81 20.38
N ILE A 187 13.51 2.45 20.19
CA ILE A 187 13.19 3.20 18.99
C ILE A 187 12.94 4.66 19.32
N THR A 188 13.27 5.53 18.36
CA THR A 188 12.95 6.95 18.43
C THR A 188 11.65 7.21 17.70
N VAL A 189 10.63 7.65 18.42
CA VAL A 189 9.32 8.03 17.87
C VAL A 189 9.27 9.54 17.74
N HIS A 190 9.02 10.02 16.52
CA HIS A 190 8.93 11.45 16.22
C HIS A 190 7.53 11.96 16.57
N SER A 191 7.39 12.76 17.64
CA SER A 191 6.10 13.34 17.99
C SER A 191 5.56 14.27 16.89
N ARG A 192 4.27 14.60 16.99
CA ARG A 192 3.61 15.60 16.12
C ARG A 192 4.16 17.01 16.34
N GLU A 193 4.65 17.29 17.55
CA GLU A 193 5.30 18.56 17.89
C GLU A 193 6.70 18.59 17.26
N TYR A 194 6.97 19.63 16.46
CA TYR A 194 8.23 19.76 15.73
C TYR A 194 9.43 19.65 16.69
N GLY A 195 10.35 18.74 16.38
CA GLY A 195 11.57 18.52 17.15
C GLY A 195 11.41 17.65 18.40
N LYS A 196 10.20 17.30 18.82
CA LYS A 196 9.99 16.45 20.00
C LYS A 196 10.07 14.97 19.62
N LYS A 197 10.95 14.25 20.31
CA LYS A 197 11.16 12.81 20.13
C LYS A 197 10.94 12.12 21.46
N SER A 198 10.29 10.96 21.44
CA SER A 198 10.27 10.03 22.57
C SER A 198 11.10 8.82 22.23
N GLU A 199 11.82 8.31 23.23
CA GLU A 199 12.43 6.99 23.15
C GLU A 199 11.47 6.00 23.78
N GLU A 200 11.21 4.91 23.08
CA GLU A 200 10.33 3.85 23.53
C GLU A 200 11.05 2.52 23.39
N GLU A 201 11.05 1.73 24.46
CA GLU A 201 11.58 0.38 24.45
C GLU A 201 10.43 -0.59 24.15
N LEU A 202 10.50 -1.28 23.00
CA LEU A 202 9.40 -2.08 22.49
C LEU A 202 9.87 -3.46 22.03
N THR A 203 9.01 -4.45 22.23
CA THR A 203 9.21 -5.79 21.69
C THR A 203 8.36 -5.96 20.43
N PHE A 204 8.98 -5.95 19.25
CA PHE A 204 8.24 -6.04 17.99
C PHE A 204 7.59 -7.41 17.80
N VAL A 205 6.33 -7.41 17.34
CA VAL A 205 5.57 -8.63 17.00
C VAL A 205 6.23 -9.37 15.84
N PHE A 206 6.77 -8.64 14.86
CA PHE A 206 7.50 -9.20 13.73
C PHE A 206 8.96 -8.73 13.75
N ASN A 207 9.86 -9.65 14.05
CA ASN A 207 11.28 -9.37 14.27
C ASN A 207 12.16 -10.17 13.29
N LEU A 208 13.05 -9.51 12.55
CA LEU A 208 13.94 -10.18 11.59
C LEU A 208 14.93 -11.14 12.25
N THR A 209 15.32 -10.91 13.51
CA THR A 209 16.29 -11.77 14.22
C THR A 209 15.84 -13.23 14.29
N VAL A 210 14.54 -13.52 14.20
CA VAL A 210 14.00 -14.88 14.16
C VAL A 210 14.42 -15.63 12.89
N ASN A 211 14.52 -14.92 11.76
CA ASN A 211 14.87 -15.50 10.45
C ASN A 211 16.30 -15.14 10.04
N ALA A 212 17.05 -14.46 10.90
CA ALA A 212 18.38 -13.96 10.60
C ALA A 212 19.39 -15.10 10.65
N VAL A 213 20.11 -15.30 9.54
CA VAL A 213 21.27 -16.22 9.49
C VAL A 213 22.51 -15.56 10.11
N ASN A 214 22.55 -14.22 10.15
CA ASN A 214 23.68 -13.43 10.63
C ASN A 214 23.24 -12.42 11.71
N ASN A 215 24.13 -12.08 12.65
CA ASN A 215 23.87 -11.17 13.78
C ASN A 215 23.77 -9.67 13.41
N ARG A 216 23.42 -9.34 12.16
CA ARG A 216 23.33 -7.97 11.61
C ARG A 216 21.90 -7.51 11.32
N SER A 217 20.91 -8.24 11.82
CA SER A 217 19.52 -7.96 11.52
C SER A 217 18.92 -7.00 12.54
N GLU A 218 18.17 -6.02 12.03
CA GLU A 218 17.35 -5.13 12.84
C GLU A 218 16.22 -5.90 13.54
N ASN A 219 15.65 -5.31 14.59
CA ASN A 219 14.60 -5.94 15.40
C ASN A 219 13.20 -5.87 14.77
N TYR A 220 13.04 -5.26 13.59
CA TYR A 220 11.75 -5.07 12.92
C TYR A 220 11.89 -5.10 11.39
N TYR A 221 10.80 -5.40 10.69
CA TYR A 221 10.80 -5.41 9.22
C TYR A 221 10.74 -4.01 8.62
N ALA A 222 11.64 -3.73 7.67
CA ALA A 222 11.53 -2.56 6.82
C ALA A 222 10.29 -2.66 5.91
N VAL A 223 9.50 -1.60 5.80
CA VAL A 223 8.32 -1.60 4.91
C VAL A 223 8.70 -1.85 3.45
N SER A 224 9.91 -1.43 3.05
CA SER A 224 10.46 -1.65 1.71
C SER A 224 10.77 -3.12 1.39
N SER A 225 10.91 -4.00 2.39
CA SER A 225 11.16 -5.44 2.16
C SER A 225 9.87 -6.22 1.88
N LEU A 226 8.73 -5.74 2.38
CA LEU A 226 7.44 -6.43 2.22
C LEU A 226 7.04 -6.68 0.76
N PRO A 227 7.22 -5.75 -0.19
CA PRO A 227 6.95 -6.03 -1.60
C PRO A 227 7.75 -7.17 -2.20
N GLN A 228 8.99 -7.37 -1.76
CA GLN A 228 9.83 -8.47 -2.21
C GLN A 228 9.36 -9.79 -1.60
N MET A 229 9.11 -9.81 -0.28
CA MET A 229 8.57 -10.98 0.43
C MET A 229 7.21 -11.42 -0.13
N TRP A 230 6.34 -10.46 -0.44
CA TRP A 230 5.04 -10.71 -1.08
C TRP A 230 5.20 -11.31 -2.48
N ARG A 231 6.09 -10.74 -3.32
CA ARG A 231 6.34 -11.26 -4.67
C ARG A 231 6.79 -12.71 -4.62
N ALA A 232 7.69 -13.04 -3.69
CA ALA A 232 8.16 -14.41 -3.51
C ALA A 232 7.01 -15.37 -3.10
N ALA A 233 6.18 -14.96 -2.13
CA ALA A 233 5.04 -15.75 -1.67
C ALA A 233 4.00 -15.97 -2.79
N ILE A 234 3.60 -14.91 -3.50
CA ILE A 234 2.64 -14.97 -4.61
C ILE A 234 3.14 -15.84 -5.76
N SER A 235 4.42 -15.68 -6.13
CA SER A 235 5.03 -16.49 -7.19
C SER A 235 5.05 -17.97 -6.81
N LYS A 236 5.34 -18.30 -5.55
CA LYS A 236 5.39 -19.68 -5.07
C LYS A 236 4.00 -20.30 -4.92
N ALA A 237 2.98 -19.48 -4.62
CA ALA A 237 1.58 -19.89 -4.58
C ALA A 237 0.96 -20.12 -5.98
N GLY A 238 1.70 -19.82 -7.06
CA GLY A 238 1.19 -19.90 -8.43
C GLY A 238 0.07 -18.88 -8.68
N LEU A 239 0.15 -17.71 -8.04
CA LEU A 239 -0.86 -16.65 -8.15
C LEU A 239 -0.38 -15.54 -9.09
N THR A 240 -1.33 -14.92 -9.81
CA THR A 240 -1.04 -13.74 -10.64
C THR A 240 -0.49 -12.62 -9.76
N TYR A 241 0.64 -12.04 -10.19
CA TYR A 241 1.28 -10.96 -9.43
C TYR A 241 0.33 -9.77 -9.27
N ARG A 242 -0.01 -9.49 -8.01
CA ARG A 242 -0.68 -8.26 -7.58
C ARG A 242 0.19 -7.56 -6.55
N LYS A 243 0.00 -6.25 -6.41
CA LYS A 243 0.74 -5.46 -5.40
C LYS A 243 0.44 -6.03 -4.00
N PRO A 244 1.30 -5.80 -3.00
CA PRO A 244 1.06 -6.27 -1.62
C PRO A 244 -0.08 -5.53 -0.93
N TYR A 245 -0.21 -4.23 -1.22
CA TYR A 245 -1.22 -3.33 -0.62
C TYR A 245 -2.67 -3.87 -0.68
N PRO A 246 -3.05 -4.65 -1.71
CA PRO A 246 -4.22 -5.51 -1.73
C PRO A 246 -4.55 -6.33 -0.47
N SER A 247 -3.63 -6.68 0.42
CA SER A 247 -3.98 -7.42 1.66
C SER A 247 -5.06 -6.69 2.48
N ARG A 248 -4.99 -5.35 2.50
CA ARG A 248 -5.97 -4.47 3.14
C ARG A 248 -7.28 -4.35 2.34
N HIS A 249 -7.20 -4.50 1.02
CA HIS A 249 -8.40 -4.58 0.18
C HIS A 249 -9.13 -5.91 0.38
N THR A 250 -8.40 -7.02 0.49
CA THR A 250 -8.96 -8.34 0.83
C THR A 250 -9.74 -8.28 2.14
N TYR A 251 -9.16 -7.72 3.20
CA TYR A 251 -9.87 -7.54 4.49
C TYR A 251 -11.21 -6.81 4.32
N ALA A 252 -11.20 -5.67 3.60
CA ALA A 252 -12.37 -4.84 3.40
C ALA A 252 -13.44 -5.54 2.56
N CYS A 253 -13.05 -6.18 1.44
CA CYS A 253 -13.97 -6.97 0.62
C CYS A 253 -14.60 -8.10 1.45
N TRP A 254 -13.80 -8.90 2.15
CA TRP A 254 -14.30 -10.04 2.93
C TRP A 254 -15.22 -9.61 4.06
N SER A 255 -14.88 -8.50 4.73
CA SER A 255 -15.70 -7.96 5.82
C SER A 255 -17.04 -7.40 5.30
N LEU A 256 -17.04 -6.76 4.13
CA LEU A 256 -18.27 -6.29 3.48
C LEU A 256 -19.14 -7.44 2.97
N SER A 257 -18.54 -8.45 2.33
CA SER A 257 -19.25 -9.67 1.93
C SER A 257 -19.81 -10.42 3.15
N ALA A 258 -19.16 -10.32 4.32
CA ALA A 258 -19.71 -10.83 5.58
C ALA A 258 -20.81 -9.94 6.20
N GLY A 259 -21.11 -8.79 5.60
CA GLY A 259 -22.18 -7.88 6.03
C GLY A 259 -21.78 -6.89 7.12
N ALA A 260 -20.48 -6.74 7.41
CA ALA A 260 -20.02 -5.81 8.43
C ALA A 260 -20.29 -4.34 8.03
N ASN A 261 -20.54 -3.51 9.04
CA ASN A 261 -20.86 -2.10 8.84
C ASN A 261 -19.67 -1.35 8.19
N PRO A 262 -19.86 -0.70 7.03
CA PRO A 262 -18.79 0.02 6.34
C PRO A 262 -18.12 1.12 7.18
N ASN A 263 -18.84 1.76 8.11
CA ASN A 263 -18.27 2.74 9.02
C ASN A 263 -17.33 2.09 10.04
N SER A 264 -17.69 0.91 10.55
CA SER A 264 -16.83 0.13 11.45
C SER A 264 -15.56 -0.31 10.71
N ILE A 265 -15.69 -0.80 9.48
CA ILE A 265 -14.54 -1.16 8.62
C ILE A 265 -13.67 0.07 8.34
N ALA A 266 -14.26 1.22 8.01
CA ALA A 266 -13.53 2.46 7.75
C ALA A 266 -12.76 2.93 9.00
N SER A 267 -13.39 2.86 10.18
CA SER A 267 -12.77 3.15 11.47
C SER A 267 -11.60 2.20 11.74
N GLN A 268 -11.80 0.89 11.60
CA GLN A 268 -10.77 -0.14 11.78
C GLN A 268 -9.61 -0.04 10.79
N MET A 269 -9.86 0.42 9.58
CA MET A 269 -8.82 0.71 8.60
C MET A 269 -8.11 2.04 8.92
N GLY A 270 -8.68 2.94 9.73
CA GLY A 270 -8.15 4.28 9.95
C GLY A 270 -8.31 5.16 8.70
N HIS A 271 -9.48 5.07 8.06
CA HIS A 271 -9.91 6.03 7.05
C HIS A 271 -10.65 7.18 7.75
N ALA A 272 -10.28 8.43 7.44
CA ALA A 272 -11.01 9.60 7.94
C ALA A 272 -12.43 9.71 7.34
N ASN A 273 -12.71 9.02 6.23
CA ASN A 273 -14.01 9.02 5.57
C ASN A 273 -14.35 7.63 5.01
N ALA A 274 -15.52 7.12 5.37
CA ALA A 274 -16.07 5.85 4.89
C ALA A 274 -16.44 5.86 3.40
N GLN A 275 -16.56 7.04 2.77
CA GLN A 275 -16.83 7.19 1.34
C GLN A 275 -15.82 6.43 0.47
N ARG A 276 -14.55 6.31 0.91
CA ARG A 276 -13.57 5.48 0.20
C ARG A 276 -13.95 3.99 0.22
N VAL A 277 -14.50 3.50 1.33
CA VAL A 277 -14.95 2.10 1.43
C VAL A 277 -16.13 1.87 0.48
N TYR A 278 -17.13 2.76 0.49
CA TYR A 278 -18.27 2.66 -0.43
C TYR A 278 -17.87 2.78 -1.91
N GLN A 279 -17.00 3.73 -2.27
CA GLN A 279 -16.55 3.91 -3.66
C GLN A 279 -15.77 2.71 -4.19
N VAL A 280 -15.01 2.04 -3.32
CA VAL A 280 -14.06 1.01 -3.72
C VAL A 280 -14.68 -0.38 -3.65
N TYR A 281 -15.66 -0.60 -2.77
CA TYR A 281 -16.21 -1.93 -2.50
C TYR A 281 -17.73 -2.02 -2.55
N GLY A 282 -18.45 -0.94 -2.89
CA GLY A 282 -19.91 -0.94 -2.94
C GLY A 282 -20.50 -2.01 -3.88
N SER A 283 -19.75 -2.46 -4.89
CA SER A 283 -20.14 -3.58 -5.75
C SER A 283 -20.27 -4.92 -5.01
N TRP A 284 -19.43 -5.16 -4.00
CA TRP A 284 -19.37 -6.40 -3.22
C TRP A 284 -20.45 -6.49 -2.15
N MET A 285 -21.09 -5.37 -1.81
CA MET A 285 -22.18 -5.35 -0.82
C MET A 285 -23.44 -6.05 -1.33
N LYS A 286 -23.64 -6.12 -2.65
CA LYS A 286 -24.82 -6.76 -3.28
C LYS A 286 -24.90 -8.27 -3.04
N GLU A 287 -23.78 -8.91 -2.77
CA GLU A 287 -23.71 -10.37 -2.57
C GLU A 287 -24.34 -10.83 -1.24
N ASN A 288 -24.50 -9.92 -0.27
CA ASN A 288 -24.99 -10.27 1.07
C ASN A 288 -26.36 -9.64 1.43
N ASP A 289 -27.09 -9.14 0.43
CA ASP A 289 -28.40 -8.52 0.63
C ASP A 289 -29.39 -9.46 1.34
N GLU A 290 -29.33 -10.76 1.06
CA GLU A 290 -30.26 -11.75 1.62
C GLU A 290 -30.03 -12.02 3.11
N ALA A 291 -28.78 -12.26 3.53
CA ALA A 291 -28.48 -12.46 4.95
C ALA A 291 -28.73 -11.19 5.78
N GLN A 292 -28.48 -10.01 5.19
CA GLN A 292 -28.82 -8.74 5.84
C GLN A 292 -30.33 -8.56 6.01
N ARG A 293 -31.15 -8.97 5.03
CA ARG A 293 -32.61 -8.96 5.15
C ARG A 293 -33.10 -9.90 6.23
N ILE A 294 -32.53 -11.10 6.35
CA ILE A 294 -32.88 -12.07 7.41
C ILE A 294 -32.56 -11.48 8.78
N LEU A 295 -31.34 -10.97 8.97
CA LEU A 295 -30.93 -10.33 10.23
C LEU A 295 -31.82 -9.12 10.58
N MET A 296 -32.14 -8.27 9.60
CA MET A 296 -33.04 -7.14 9.79
C MET A 296 -34.43 -7.60 10.17
N HIS A 297 -34.97 -8.63 9.52
CA HIS A 297 -36.29 -9.17 9.83
C HIS A 297 -36.34 -9.73 11.26
N GLU A 298 -35.34 -10.51 11.67
CA GLU A 298 -35.24 -11.03 13.05
C GLU A 298 -35.13 -9.90 14.08
N LYS A 299 -34.23 -8.95 13.86
CA LYS A 299 -33.99 -7.85 14.80
C LYS A 299 -35.14 -6.86 14.86
N LEU A 300 -35.70 -6.47 13.73
CA LEU A 300 -36.80 -5.50 13.70
C LEU A 300 -38.08 -6.10 14.28
N ASN A 301 -38.37 -7.38 14.03
CA ASN A 301 -39.54 -8.02 14.62
C ASN A 301 -39.48 -8.14 16.16
N GLU A 302 -38.28 -8.07 16.75
CA GLU A 302 -38.11 -7.94 18.21
C GLU A 302 -38.63 -6.59 18.73
N PHE A 303 -38.59 -5.54 17.91
CA PHE A 303 -38.95 -4.17 18.28
C PHE A 303 -40.29 -3.69 17.70
N VAL A 304 -40.87 -4.43 16.74
CA VAL A 304 -42.14 -4.06 16.13
C VAL A 304 -43.29 -4.39 17.10
N PRO A 305 -44.10 -3.41 17.51
CA PRO A 305 -45.25 -3.67 18.36
C PRO A 305 -46.24 -4.60 17.66
N LEU A 306 -46.75 -5.59 18.39
CA LEU A 306 -47.78 -6.51 17.89
C LEU A 306 -49.01 -5.71 17.45
N VAL A 307 -49.24 -5.65 16.14
CA VAL A 307 -50.49 -5.13 15.59
C VAL A 307 -51.54 -6.23 15.66
N SER A 308 -52.52 -6.07 16.57
CA SER A 308 -53.69 -6.93 16.60
C SER A 308 -54.53 -6.66 15.36
N HIS A 309 -54.53 -7.59 14.41
CA HIS A 309 -55.53 -7.57 13.34
C HIS A 309 -56.88 -7.99 13.93
N THR A 310 -57.62 -7.04 14.49
CA THR A 310 -59.06 -7.21 14.66
C THR A 310 -59.64 -7.28 13.26
N LYS A 311 -59.93 -8.50 12.78
CA LYS A 311 -60.78 -8.67 11.59
C LYS A 311 -62.08 -7.95 11.87
N ALA A 312 -62.29 -6.81 11.22
CA ALA A 312 -63.62 -6.21 11.13
C ALA A 312 -64.49 -7.25 10.41
N ILE A 313 -65.47 -7.78 11.14
CA ILE A 313 -66.51 -8.70 10.65
C ILE A 313 -67.48 -7.91 9.79
#